data_AF-A0A538K8I2-F1
#
_entry.id   AF-A0A538K8I2-F1
#
_cell.length_a   1.000
_cell.length_b   1.000
_cell.length_c   1.000
_cell.angle_alpha   90.00
_cell.angle_beta   90.00
_cell.angle_gamma   90.00
#
_symmetry.space_group_name_H-M   'P 1'
#
loop_
_entity.id
_entity.type
_entity.pdbx_description
1 polymer ?
#
loop_
_entity_poly.entity_id
_entity_poly.type
_entity_poly.pdbx_seq_one_letter_code
_entity_poly.pdbx_strand_id
1 'polypeptide(L)' 'MPNIGTGEIILLLLLALLLFGAKRLPEIGRSLGRGMREFKDSVTGKDDEERAELPVGTQDTTTPTPPRERDTVP' A
#
# COMPACT_ATOMS: atom_id res chain seq x y z
N MET A 1 18.17 -29.14 17.86
CA MET A 1 16.90 -28.73 17.20
C MET A 1 17.27 -28.12 15.87
N PRO A 2 16.63 -28.48 14.74
CA PRO A 2 16.87 -27.81 13.48
C PRO A 2 16.48 -26.34 13.65
N ASN A 3 17.49 -25.46 13.60
CA ASN A 3 17.27 -24.03 13.66
C ASN A 3 16.94 -23.62 12.24
N ILE A 4 15.65 -23.43 11.96
CA ILE A 4 15.19 -22.83 10.70
C ILE A 4 15.83 -21.45 10.63
N GLY A 5 16.91 -21.37 9.86
CA GLY A 5 17.67 -20.16 9.70
C GLY A 5 17.06 -19.26 8.64
N THR A 6 17.51 -18.00 8.61
CA THR A 6 17.17 -17.07 7.51
C THR A 6 17.47 -17.68 6.13
N GLY A 7 18.49 -18.54 6.02
CA GLY A 7 18.83 -19.25 4.78
C GLY A 7 17.74 -20.22 4.29
N GLU A 8 17.12 -21.00 5.16
CA GLU A 8 16.03 -21.91 4.78
C GLU A 8 14.77 -21.15 4.39
N ILE A 9 14.46 -20.05 5.09
CA ILE A 9 13.35 -19.17 4.72
C ILE A 9 13.57 -18.61 3.31
N ILE A 10 14.77 -18.14 2.98
CA ILE A 10 15.11 -17.65 1.63
C ILE A 10 14.95 -18.77 0.59
N LEU A 11 15.41 -19.99 0.88
CA LEU A 11 15.28 -21.12 -0.04
C LEU A 11 13.81 -21.47 -0.34
N LEU A 12 12.96 -21.49 0.69
CA LEU A 12 11.52 -21.69 0.54
C LEU A 12 10.85 -20.56 -0.25
N LEU A 13 11.26 -19.31 0.02
CA LEU A 13 10.79 -18.15 -0.74
C LEU A 13 11.18 -18.25 -2.21
N LEU A 14 12.40 -18.71 -2.51
CA LEU A 14 12.86 -18.91 -3.88
C LEU A 14 12.03 -19.97 -4.59
N LEU A 15 11.72 -21.08 -3.91
CA LEU A 15 10.89 -22.14 -4.46
C LEU A 15 9.46 -21.64 -4.70
N ALA A 16 8.87 -20.93 -3.74
CA ALA A 16 7.57 -20.29 -3.90
C ALA A 16 7.57 -19.28 -5.07
N LEU A 17 8.64 -18.51 -5.24
CA LEU A 17 8.83 -17.61 -6.38
C LEU A 17 8.90 -18.35 -7.70
N LEU A 18 9.40 -19.57 -7.73
CA LEU A 18 9.45 -20.38 -8.95
C LEU A 18 8.07 -20.91 -9.33
N LEU A 19 7.26 -21.33 -8.34
CA LEU A 19 5.88 -21.78 -8.57
C LEU A 19 4.92 -20.63 -8.90
N PHE A 20 4.96 -19.56 -8.12
CA PHE A 20 4.03 -18.44 -8.24
C PHE A 20 4.54 -17.32 -9.16
N GLY A 21 5.86 -17.19 -9.33
CA GLY A 21 6.50 -16.10 -10.07
C GLY A 21 6.81 -14.88 -9.21
N ALA A 22 7.93 -14.20 -9.52
CA ALA A 22 8.39 -13.00 -8.81
C ALA A 22 7.39 -11.82 -8.81
N LYS A 23 6.45 -11.79 -9.76
CA LYS A 23 5.43 -10.73 -9.86
C LYS A 23 4.23 -10.96 -8.95
N ARG A 24 3.90 -12.22 -8.62
CA ARG A 24 2.70 -12.58 -7.82
C ARG A 24 2.89 -12.32 -6.33
N LEU A 25 4.09 -12.54 -5.79
CA LEU A 25 4.37 -12.32 -4.37
C LEU A 25 4.15 -10.87 -3.91
N PRO A 26 4.67 -9.82 -4.59
CA PRO A 26 4.42 -8.44 -4.21
C PRO A 26 2.97 -8.00 -4.45
N GLU A 27 2.28 -8.59 -5.43
CA GLU A 27 0.87 -8.33 -5.72
C GLU A 27 -0.02 -8.79 -4.55
N ILE A 28 0.20 -10.01 -4.05
CA ILE A 28 -0.49 -10.57 -2.88
C ILE A 28 -0.10 -9.82 -1.60
N GLY A 29 1.18 -9.48 -1.43
CA GLY A 29 1.63 -8.68 -0.28
C GLY A 29 0.97 -7.30 -0.22
N ARG A 30 0.75 -6.64 -1.37
CA ARG A 30 0.06 -5.33 -1.44
C ARG A 30 -1.43 -5.42 -1.14
N SER A 31 -2.12 -6.49 -1.54
CA SER A 31 -3.54 -6.66 -1.21
C SER A 31 -3.71 -7.02 0.26
N LEU A 32 -2.91 -7.96 0.78
CA LEU A 32 -2.90 -8.32 2.20
C LEU A 32 -2.49 -7.15 3.08
N GLY A 33 -1.48 -6.37 2.69
CA GLY A 33 -1.02 -5.22 3.47
C GLY A 33 -2.08 -4.13 3.63
N ARG A 34 -2.88 -3.88 2.59
CA ARG A 34 -4.03 -2.95 2.66
C ARG A 34 -5.11 -3.48 3.60
N GLY A 35 -5.52 -4.73 3.43
CA GLY A 35 -6.52 -5.35 4.30
C GLY A 35 -6.05 -5.45 5.75
N MET A 36 -4.77 -5.75 6.00
CA MET A 36 -4.19 -5.78 7.34
C MET A 36 -4.14 -4.39 7.97
N ARG A 37 -3.86 -3.36 7.17
CA ARG A 37 -3.86 -1.97 7.65
C ARG A 37 -5.26 -1.53 8.04
N GLU A 38 -6.24 -1.74 7.17
CA GLU A 38 -7.67 -1.46 7.45
C GLU A 38 -8.15 -2.25 8.67
N PHE A 39 -7.84 -3.55 8.75
CA PHE A 39 -8.18 -4.39 9.91
C PHE A 39 -7.57 -3.85 11.19
N LYS A 40 -6.27 -3.50 11.18
CA LYS A 40 -5.58 -2.94 12.34
C LYS A 40 -6.14 -1.57 12.72
N ASP A 41 -6.49 -0.73 11.74
CA ASP A 41 -7.04 0.61 11.97
C ASP A 41 -8.44 0.52 12.61
N SER A 42 -9.30 -0.40 12.14
CA SER A 42 -10.62 -0.68 12.74
C SER A 42 -10.53 -1.33 14.13
N VAL A 43 -9.57 -2.24 14.35
CA VAL A 43 -9.38 -2.88 15.66
C VAL A 43 -8.79 -1.91 16.68
N THR A 44 -7.94 -0.98 16.25
CA THR A 44 -7.27 -0.03 17.15
C THR A 44 -8.02 1.29 17.33
N GLY A 45 -9.17 1.48 16.65
CA GLY A 45 -10.03 2.66 16.77
C GLY A 45 -9.42 3.96 16.27
N LYS A 46 -8.55 3.91 15.26
CA LYS A 46 -7.77 5.07 14.75
C LYS A 46 -8.51 5.91 13.69
N ASP A 47 -9.83 5.89 13.67
CA ASP A 47 -10.61 6.48 12.58
C ASP A 47 -10.82 8.01 12.69
N ASP A 48 -10.49 8.66 13.82
CA ASP A 48 -10.95 10.05 14.08
C ASP A 48 -9.89 11.18 14.09
N GLU A 49 -8.57 10.95 14.05
CA GLU A 49 -7.61 12.07 14.30
C GLU A 49 -6.67 12.50 13.16
N GLU A 50 -6.53 11.78 12.03
CA GLU A 50 -5.62 12.23 10.96
C GLU A 50 -6.24 12.10 9.56
N ARG A 51 -7.28 12.90 9.30
CA ARG A 51 -7.52 13.44 7.95
C ARG A 51 -6.91 14.84 7.84
N ALA A 52 -5.65 14.98 8.26
CA ALA A 52 -4.81 16.08 7.82
C ALA A 52 -4.29 15.73 6.43
N GLU A 53 -4.73 16.54 5.46
CA GLU A 53 -4.37 16.58 4.05
C GLU A 53 -2.99 16.00 3.69
N LEU A 54 -2.96 14.93 2.90
CA LEU A 54 -1.92 14.72 1.89
C LEU A 54 -2.53 14.03 0.66
N PRO A 55 -2.72 14.74 -0.47
CA PRO A 55 -3.16 14.12 -1.71
C PRO A 55 -1.94 13.53 -2.43
N VAL A 56 -1.58 12.27 -2.15
CA VAL A 56 -0.51 11.55 -2.86
C VAL A 56 -0.85 10.05 -2.84
N GLY A 57 -1.09 9.32 -3.93
CA GLY A 57 -1.15 9.65 -5.35
C GLY A 57 -1.78 8.44 -6.07
N THR A 58 -2.79 8.70 -6.90
CA THR A 58 -3.07 7.83 -8.03
C THR A 58 -2.01 8.17 -9.06
N GLN A 59 -1.14 7.21 -9.39
CA GLN A 59 -0.23 7.37 -10.51
C GLN A 59 -1.06 7.49 -11.80
N ASP A 60 -0.60 8.40 -12.66
CA ASP A 60 -0.93 8.55 -14.08
C ASP A 60 -2.34 9.06 -14.43
N THR A 61 -2.54 10.38 -14.49
CA THR A 61 -2.57 11.16 -15.77
C THR A 61 -2.87 12.64 -15.51
N THR A 62 -2.21 13.51 -16.27
CA THR A 62 -2.47 14.96 -16.49
C THR A 62 -2.32 15.93 -15.29
N THR A 63 -1.16 16.59 -15.29
CA THR A 63 -0.85 17.94 -14.80
C THR A 63 -1.92 18.97 -15.28
N PRO A 64 -1.90 20.23 -14.79
CA PRO A 64 -2.46 20.78 -13.55
C PRO A 64 -3.48 21.91 -13.85
N THR A 65 -3.95 22.59 -12.79
CA THR A 65 -4.54 23.95 -12.75
C THR A 65 -6.06 24.03 -12.59
N PRO A 66 -6.54 24.33 -11.37
CA PRO A 66 -7.77 25.08 -11.17
C PRO A 66 -7.42 26.55 -10.94
N PRO A 67 -7.54 27.46 -11.93
CA PRO A 67 -7.60 28.89 -11.65
C PRO A 67 -8.97 29.18 -11.01
N ARG A 68 -8.97 29.41 -9.70
CA ARG A 68 -10.01 30.21 -9.05
C ARG A 68 -9.89 31.62 -9.60
N GLU A 69 -10.69 31.95 -10.60
CA GLU A 69 -10.98 33.34 -10.92
C GLU A 69 -12.27 33.71 -10.18
N ARG A 70 -12.09 34.08 -8.92
CA ARG A 70 -13.03 34.93 -8.21
C ARG A 70 -12.84 36.34 -8.74
N ASP A 71 -13.53 36.67 -9.80
CA ASP A 71 -13.74 38.05 -10.23
C ASP A 71 -15.25 38.27 -10.34
N THR A 72 -15.84 38.79 -9.28
CA THR A 72 -16.15 40.22 -9.10
C THR A 72 -17.33 40.66 -9.98
N VAL A 73 -18.49 40.69 -9.33
CA VAL A 73 -19.73 41.44 -9.59
C VAL A 73 -19.38 42.88 -10.04
N PRO A 74 -20.02 43.46 -11.08
CA PRO A 74 -21.43 43.90 -11.06
C PRO A 74 -22.31 43.49 -12.26
#